data_AF-A0A8T3P7V9-F1
#
_entry.id   AF-A0A8T3P7V9-F1
#
_cell.length_a   1.000
_cell.length_b   1.000
_cell.length_c   1.000
_cell.angle_alpha   90.00
_cell.angle_beta   90.00
_cell.angle_gamma   90.00
#
_symmetry.space_group_name_H-M   'P 1'
#
loop_
_entity.id
_entity.type
_entity.pdbx_description
1 polymer ?
#
loop_
_entity_poly.entity_id
_entity_poly.type
_entity_poly.pdbx_seq_one_letter_code
_entity_poly.pdbx_strand_id
1 'polypeptide(L)' 'MHKADLATEIDAAGNLIGRWEAGEGPAVVIGSHLDTVTSGGRFDGALGVLTGLDVVRRLRA' A
#
# COMPACT_ATOMS: atom_id res chain seq x y z
N MET A 1 6.98 0.03 -4.35
CA MET A 1 6.57 -1.38 -4.18
C MET A 1 7.61 -2.38 -4.72
N HIS A 2 8.33 -2.12 -5.84
CA HIS A 2 9.34 -3.06 -6.39
C HIS A 2 10.39 -3.59 -5.41
N LYS A 3 10.93 -2.76 -4.51
CA LYS A 3 11.90 -3.21 -3.48
C LYS A 3 11.31 -4.20 -2.46
N ALA A 4 10.00 -4.41 -2.47
CA ALA A 4 9.30 -5.37 -1.64
C ALA A 4 8.73 -6.53 -2.48
N ASP A 5 9.14 -6.68 -3.75
CA ASP A 5 8.74 -7.76 -4.66
C ASP A 5 7.22 -7.97 -4.71
N LEU A 6 6.48 -6.87 -4.85
CA LEU A 6 5.03 -6.89 -5.05
C LEU A 6 4.70 -6.64 -6.52
N ALA A 7 3.69 -7.33 -7.05
CA ALA A 7 3.11 -6.99 -8.34
C ALA A 7 2.47 -5.60 -8.23
N THR A 8 2.74 -4.73 -9.21
CA THR A 8 2.33 -3.32 -9.15
C THR A 8 1.52 -2.91 -10.35
N GLU A 9 0.42 -2.23 -10.12
CA GLU A 9 -0.40 -1.64 -11.14
C GLU A 9 -0.94 -0.27 -10.72
N ILE A 10 -1.33 0.53 -11.71
CA ILE A 10 -2.11 1.76 -11.51
C ILE A 10 -3.41 1.57 -12.27
N ASP A 11 -4.54 1.69 -11.58
CA ASP A 11 -5.85 1.56 -12.21
C ASP A 11 -6.26 2.84 -12.98
N ALA A 12 -7.43 2.79 -13.62
CA ALA A 12 -7.94 3.92 -14.39
C ALA A 12 -8.26 5.17 -13.54
N ALA A 13 -8.42 5.04 -12.22
CA ALA A 13 -8.65 6.14 -11.29
C ALA A 13 -7.36 6.71 -10.70
N GLY A 14 -6.20 6.12 -11.01
CA GLY A 14 -4.89 6.56 -10.52
C GLY A 14 -4.48 5.93 -9.19
N ASN A 15 -5.18 4.91 -8.70
CA ASN A 15 -4.79 4.21 -7.47
C ASN A 15 -3.55 3.36 -7.75
N LEU A 16 -2.49 3.55 -6.96
CA LEU A 16 -1.31 2.66 -6.99
C LEU A 16 -1.57 1.44 -6.11
N ILE A 17 -1.61 0.26 -6.74
CA ILE A 17 -1.89 -1.01 -6.06
C ILE A 17 -0.61 -1.85 -6.05
N GLY A 18 -0.24 -2.34 -4.87
CA GLY A 18 0.82 -3.32 -4.68
C GLY A 18 0.25 -4.62 -4.15
N ARG A 19 0.32 -5.69 -4.93
CA ARG A 19 -0.27 -7.00 -4.62
C ARG A 19 0.80 -8.04 -4.30
N TRP A 20 0.62 -8.72 -3.18
CA TRP A 20 1.34 -9.95 -2.85
C TRP A 20 0.45 -11.14 -3.22
N GLU A 21 0.88 -11.98 -4.15
CA GLU A 21 0.19 -13.25 -4.46
C GLU A 21 0.47 -14.28 -3.35
N ALA A 22 -0.24 -14.14 -2.23
CA ALA A 22 -0.06 -14.97 -1.04
C ALA A 22 -0.86 -16.29 -1.07
N GLY A 23 -1.84 -16.41 -1.97
CA GLY A 23 -2.72 -17.58 -2.06
C GLY A 23 -3.94 -17.35 -2.95
N GLU A 24 -4.92 -18.24 -2.82
CA GLU A 24 -6.18 -18.19 -3.58
C GLU A 24 -7.32 -17.58 -2.74
N GLY A 25 -8.29 -16.94 -3.41
CA GLY A 25 -9.48 -16.35 -2.79
C GLY A 25 -9.49 -14.81 -2.82
N PRO A 26 -10.46 -14.18 -2.13
CA PRO A 26 -10.56 -12.72 -2.09
C PRO A 26 -9.33 -12.08 -1.45
N ALA A 27 -8.84 -10.99 -2.07
CA ALA A 27 -7.72 -10.24 -1.53
C ALA A 27 -8.13 -9.46 -0.25
N VAL A 28 -7.23 -9.44 0.73
CA VAL A 28 -7.31 -8.49 1.86
C VAL A 28 -6.60 -7.22 1.44
N VAL A 29 -7.31 -6.09 1.48
CA VAL A 29 -6.77 -4.78 1.08
C VAL A 29 -6.50 -3.93 2.31
N ILE A 30 -5.28 -3.40 2.40
CA ILE A 30 -4.88 -2.39 3.39
C ILE A 30 -4.25 -1.24 2.61
N GLY A 31 -4.66 -0.02 2.91
CA GLY A 31 -4.17 1.16 2.22
C GLY A 31 -4.64 2.45 2.88
N SER A 32 -4.16 3.55 2.33
CA SER A 32 -4.57 4.91 2.68
C SER A 32 -4.18 5.82 1.52
N HIS A 33 -3.98 7.12 1.76
CA HIS A 33 -3.66 8.10 0.72
C HIS A 33 -2.27 8.70 0.91
N LEU A 34 -1.74 9.34 -0.13
CA LEU A 34 -0.42 10.01 -0.12
C LEU A 34 -0.50 11.51 -0.38
N ASP A 35 -1.62 11.99 -0.93
CA ASP A 35 -1.89 13.42 -1.01
C ASP A 35 -2.15 14.00 0.39
N THR A 36 -2.03 15.32 0.47
CA THR A 36 -2.20 16.06 1.72
C THR A 36 -2.74 17.45 1.44
N VAL A 37 -3.16 18.13 2.50
CA VAL A 37 -3.58 19.54 2.46
C VAL A 37 -2.40 20.48 2.74
N THR A 38 -2.58 21.76 2.45
CA THR A 38 -1.61 22.79 2.85
C THR A 38 -1.41 22.76 4.37
N SER A 39 -0.15 22.70 4.82
CA SER A 39 0.21 22.51 6.23
C SER A 39 -0.28 21.19 6.85
N GLY A 40 -0.52 20.16 6.03
CA GLY A 40 -0.87 18.82 6.49
C GLY A 40 0.23 18.16 7.33
N GLY A 41 -0.19 17.29 8.26
CA GLY A 41 0.71 16.56 9.14
C GLY A 41 1.40 15.39 8.41
N ARG A 42 2.63 15.06 8.82
CA ARG A 42 3.44 14.00 8.18
C ARG A 42 2.86 12.59 8.25
N PHE A 43 1.87 12.35 9.11
CA PHE A 43 1.31 11.02 9.37
C PHE A 43 -0.04 10.80 8.72
N ASP A 44 -0.75 11.88 8.40
CA ASP A 44 -2.06 11.81 7.77
C ASP A 44 -1.92 11.20 6.37
N GLY A 45 -2.71 10.15 6.11
CA GLY A 45 -2.57 9.28 4.93
C GLY A 45 -1.31 8.41 4.92
N ALA A 46 -0.14 9.04 4.87
CA ALA A 46 1.14 8.38 4.62
C ALA A 46 1.46 7.26 5.62
N LEU A 47 1.08 7.40 6.89
CA LEU A 47 1.29 6.35 7.90
C LEU A 47 0.51 5.08 7.56
N GLY A 48 -0.72 5.19 7.05
CA GLY A 48 -1.54 4.05 6.66
C GLY A 48 -0.93 3.28 5.47
N VAL A 49 -0.40 4.01 4.48
CA VAL A 49 0.29 3.42 3.33
C VAL A 49 1.55 2.67 3.77
N LEU A 50 2.40 3.31 4.59
CA LEU A 50 3.64 2.70 5.06
C LEU A 50 3.40 1.50 5.98
N THR A 51 2.40 1.57 6.85
CA THR A 51 2.00 0.46 7.71
C THR A 51 1.51 -0.73 6.89
N GLY A 52 0.72 -0.51 5.83
CA GLY A 52 0.29 -1.58 4.92
C GLY A 52 1.47 -2.31 4.26
N LEU A 53 2.49 -1.56 3.83
CA LEU A 53 3.73 -2.16 3.30
C LEU A 53 4.51 -2.92 4.38
N ASP A 54 4.55 -2.39 5.61
CA ASP A 54 5.25 -3.04 6.72
C ASP A 54 4.59 -4.35 7.16
N VAL A 55 3.25 -4.41 7.15
CA VAL A 55 2.49 -5.66 7.38
C VAL A 55 2.94 -6.75 6.41
N VAL A 56 3.02 -6.44 5.11
CA VAL A 56 3.45 -7.40 4.10
C VAL A 56 4.90 -7.84 4.33
N ARG A 57 5.80 -6.90 4.66
CA ARG A 57 7.21 -7.23 4.99
C ARG A 57 7.31 -8.13 6.21
N ARG A 58 6.50 -7.88 7.24
CA ARG A 58 6.52 -8.64 8.48
C ARG A 58 5.95 -10.04 8.32
N LEU A 59 4.92 -10.21 7.49
CA LEU A 59 4.33 -11.53 7.21
C LEU A 59 5.18 -12.40 6.27
N ARG A 60 6.10 -11.78 5.51
CA ARG A 60 7.04 -12.48 4.61
C ARG A 60 8.40 -12.80 5.24
N ALA A 61 8.68 -12.30 6.44
CA ALA A 61 9.90 -12.58 7.20
C ALA A 61 9.83 -13.94 7.89
#